data_AF-A0A6J6E482-F1
#
_entry.id   AF-A0A6J6E482-F1
#
_cell.length_a   1.000
_cell.length_b   1.000
_cell.length_c   1.000
_cell.angle_alpha   90.00
_cell.angle_beta   90.00
_cell.angle_gamma   90.00
#
_symmetry.space_group_name_H-M   'P 1'
#
loop_
_entity.id
_entity.type
_entity.pdbx_description
1 polymer ?
#
loop_
_entity_poly.entity_id
_entity_poly.type
_entity_poly.pdbx_seq_one_letter_code
_entity_poly.pdbx_strand_id
1 'polypeptide(L)'
;MRDVYRGWKTDLLDQYIDDIACSAYSKGGFLALEPGVHVAWVVDPVSGCCSECEDNSLAGAVNKGEEFPTGHEFAPAHPGCRCLVYPIQD
;
A
#
# COMPACT_ATOMS: atom_id res chain seq x y z
N MET A 1 19.58 -2.77 -30.27
CA MET A 1 20.13 -2.04 -29.09
C MET A 1 19.25 -0.87 -28.67
N ARG A 2 18.93 0.11 -29.55
CA ARG A 2 18.07 1.24 -29.18
C ARG A 2 16.66 0.82 -28.76
N ASP A 3 16.02 -0.08 -29.51
CA ASP A 3 14.64 -0.50 -29.21
C ASP A 3 14.57 -1.34 -27.92
N VAL A 4 15.56 -2.21 -27.70
CA VAL A 4 15.72 -2.97 -26.45
C VAL A 4 15.84 -2.04 -25.24
N TYR A 5 16.70 -1.01 -25.34
CA TYR A 5 16.86 -0.02 -24.26
C TYR A 5 15.59 0.79 -24.03
N ARG A 6 14.90 1.21 -25.11
CA ARG A 6 13.64 1.95 -25.00
C ARG A 6 12.57 1.13 -24.31
N GLY A 7 12.40 -0.13 -24.69
CA GLY A 7 11.45 -1.05 -24.05
C GLY A 7 11.73 -1.18 -22.56
N TRP A 8 12.94 -1.61 -22.20
CA TRP A 8 13.35 -1.73 -20.80
C TRP A 8 13.14 -0.44 -20.00
N LYS A 9 13.49 0.72 -20.56
CA LYS A 9 13.31 2.01 -19.90
C LYS A 9 11.82 2.34 -19.70
N THR A 10 10.98 2.11 -20.70
CA THR A 10 9.53 2.34 -20.59
C THR A 10 8.92 1.42 -19.55
N ASP A 11 9.23 0.12 -19.58
CA ASP A 11 8.72 -0.85 -18.60
C ASP A 11 9.11 -0.46 -17.16
N LEU A 12 10.36 -0.02 -16.98
CA LEU A 12 10.86 0.45 -15.68
C LEU A 12 10.15 1.74 -15.23
N LEU A 13 9.91 2.67 -16.15
CA LEU A 13 9.19 3.92 -15.84
C LEU A 13 7.74 3.65 -15.47
N ASP A 14 7.06 2.76 -16.19
CA ASP A 14 5.67 2.40 -15.94
C ASP A 14 5.54 1.78 -14.53
N GLN A 15 6.45 0.88 -14.15
CA GLN A 15 6.50 0.32 -12.80
C GLN A 15 6.61 1.39 -11.71
N TYR A 16 7.52 2.36 -11.87
CA TYR A 16 7.68 3.43 -10.88
C TYR A 16 6.48 4.38 -10.82
N ILE A 17 5.88 4.68 -11.96
CA ILE A 17 4.68 5.53 -12.02
C ILE A 17 3.53 4.85 -11.27
N ASP A 18 3.31 3.56 -11.48
CA ASP A 18 2.29 2.80 -10.79
C ASP A 18 2.51 2.77 -9.27
N ASP A 19 3.75 2.56 -8.84
CA ASP A 19 4.10 2.55 -7.41
C ASP A 19 3.91 3.91 -6.74
N ILE A 20 4.26 5.00 -7.44
CA ILE A 20 4.02 6.37 -6.96
C ILE A 20 2.52 6.65 -6.87
N ALA A 21 1.76 6.29 -7.90
CA ALA A 21 0.31 6.51 -7.94
C ALA A 21 -0.39 5.74 -6.81
N CYS A 22 -0.05 4.46 -6.63
CA CYS A 22 -0.58 3.64 -5.54
C CYS A 22 -0.21 4.23 -4.17
N SER A 23 1.05 4.61 -3.96
CA SER A 23 1.50 5.21 -2.70
C SER A 23 0.79 6.52 -2.39
N ALA A 24 0.62 7.38 -3.39
CA ALA A 24 -0.09 8.66 -3.23
C ALA A 24 -1.57 8.45 -2.90
N TYR A 25 -2.24 7.51 -3.58
CA TYR A 25 -3.64 7.18 -3.31
C TYR A 25 -3.83 6.63 -1.90
N SER A 26 -3.06 5.61 -1.51
CA SER A 26 -3.18 4.97 -0.18
C SER A 26 -2.91 5.95 0.95
N LYS A 27 -1.82 6.72 0.86
CA LYS A 27 -1.46 7.71 1.88
C LYS A 27 -2.44 8.87 1.91
N GLY A 28 -2.91 9.32 0.75
CA GLY A 28 -3.92 10.38 0.65
C GLY A 28 -5.22 9.97 1.34
N GLY A 29 -5.69 8.75 1.09
CA GLY A 29 -6.86 8.17 1.76
C GLY A 29 -6.69 8.11 3.28
N PHE A 30 -5.56 7.60 3.76
CA PHE A 30 -5.24 7.54 5.19
C PHE A 30 -5.20 8.93 5.85
N LEU A 31 -4.52 9.90 5.21
CA LEU A 31 -4.41 11.26 5.73
C LEU A 31 -5.76 11.97 5.79
N ALA A 32 -6.68 11.67 4.85
CA ALA A 32 -8.02 12.25 4.80
C ALA A 32 -8.96 11.77 5.92
N LEU A 33 -8.62 10.69 6.63
CA LEU A 33 -9.44 10.19 7.73
C LEU A 33 -9.44 11.14 8.95
N GLU A 34 -10.53 11.17 9.70
CA GLU A 34 -10.57 11.92 10.96
C GLU A 34 -9.66 11.28 12.03
N PRO A 35 -9.14 12.05 13.00
CA PRO A 35 -8.46 11.48 14.16
C PRO A 35 -9.40 10.58 14.97
N GLY A 36 -8.85 9.53 15.57
CA GLY A 36 -9.61 8.63 16.47
C GLY A 36 -10.43 7.55 15.77
N VAL A 37 -10.40 7.47 14.43
CA VAL A 37 -11.01 6.34 13.72
C VAL A 37 -10.14 5.08 13.85
N HIS A 38 -10.78 3.91 13.79
CA HIS A 38 -10.09 2.64 13.62
C HIS A 38 -9.87 2.34 12.14
N VAL A 39 -8.73 1.73 11.85
CA VAL A 39 -8.34 1.34 10.49
C VAL A 39 -7.92 -0.12 10.46
N ALA A 40 -8.10 -0.75 9.30
CA ALA A 40 -7.66 -2.12 9.05
C ALA A 40 -6.81 -2.19 7.77
N TRP A 41 -5.86 -3.13 7.77
CA TRP A 41 -5.02 -3.41 6.62
C TRP A 41 -5.67 -4.48 5.75
N VAL A 42 -5.70 -4.25 4.43
CA VAL A 42 -6.23 -5.22 3.46
C VAL A 42 -5.21 -5.50 2.37
N VAL A 43 -5.05 -6.77 2.05
CA VAL A 43 -4.25 -7.23 0.91
C VAL A 43 -5.06 -7.12 -0.38
N ASP A 44 -4.41 -6.81 -1.49
CA ASP A 44 -5.04 -6.94 -2.81
C ASP A 44 -5.30 -8.44 -3.08
N PRO A 45 -6.54 -8.85 -3.38
CA PRO A 45 -6.85 -10.26 -3.62
C PRO A 45 -6.40 -10.75 -5.00
N VAL A 46 -6.07 -9.85 -5.92
CA VAL A 46 -5.68 -10.14 -7.31
C VAL A 46 -4.16 -10.00 -7.47
N SER A 47 -3.60 -8.92 -6.96
CA SER A 47 -2.15 -8.69 -6.99
C SER A 47 -1.52 -9.42 -5.80
N GLY A 48 -0.49 -10.23 -6.03
CA GLY A 48 0.25 -10.86 -4.93
C GLY A 48 0.78 -9.80 -3.95
N CYS A 49 0.68 -10.07 -2.64
CA CYS A 49 1.26 -9.21 -1.62
C CYS A 49 2.55 -9.80 -1.06
N CYS A 50 3.39 -8.94 -0.48
CA CYS A 50 4.53 -9.41 0.29
C CYS A 50 4.07 -9.97 1.65
N SER A 51 4.94 -10.74 2.30
CA SER A 51 4.66 -11.35 3.62
C SER A 51 4.25 -10.30 4.66
N GLU A 52 4.85 -9.11 4.63
CA GLU A 52 4.49 -8.06 5.58
C GLU A 52 3.08 -7.50 5.37
N CYS A 53 2.56 -7.51 4.14
CA CYS A 53 1.17 -7.16 3.94
C CYS A 53 0.24 -8.18 4.60
N GLU A 54 0.58 -9.46 4.45
CA GLU A 54 -0.21 -10.56 4.99
C GLU A 54 -0.19 -10.46 6.52
N ASP A 55 0.99 -10.28 7.11
CA ASP A 55 1.16 -10.09 8.55
C ASP A 55 0.38 -8.86 9.06
N ASN A 56 0.43 -7.73 8.33
CA ASN A 56 -0.34 -6.54 8.72
C ASN A 56 -1.86 -6.77 8.65
N SER A 57 -2.34 -7.56 7.69
CA SER A 57 -3.77 -7.88 7.56
C SER A 57 -4.30 -8.72 8.73
N LEU A 58 -3.43 -9.43 9.47
CA LEU A 58 -3.80 -10.23 10.63
C LEU A 58 -4.07 -9.40 11.89
N ALA A 59 -3.69 -8.12 11.92
CA ALA A 59 -3.91 -7.25 13.07
C ALA A 59 -5.39 -6.93 13.32
N GLY A 60 -6.21 -7.02 12.27
CA GLY A 60 -7.58 -6.51 12.30
C GLY A 60 -7.61 -4.99 12.44
N ALA A 61 -8.34 -4.51 13.44
CA ALA A 61 -8.53 -3.09 13.72
C ALA A 61 -7.41 -2.51 14.60
N VAL A 62 -6.81 -1.40 14.17
CA VAL A 62 -5.88 -0.60 14.99
C VAL A 62 -6.32 0.85 15.03
N ASN A 63 -5.83 1.63 15.98
CA ASN A 63 -6.08 3.08 15.98
C ASN A 63 -5.35 3.74 14.82
N LYS A 64 -5.95 4.74 14.17
CA LYS A 64 -5.25 5.54 13.15
C LYS A 64 -3.95 6.13 13.72
N GLY A 65 -2.83 5.81 13.08
CA GLY A 65 -1.48 6.27 13.48
C GLY A 65 -0.76 5.32 14.44
N GLU A 66 -1.39 4.22 14.85
CA GLU A 66 -0.71 3.11 15.50
C GLU A 66 -0.03 2.22 14.45
N GLU A 67 1.11 1.64 14.82
CA GLU A 67 1.82 0.70 13.96
C GLU A 67 1.06 -0.63 13.85
N PHE A 68 0.95 -1.15 12.63
CA PHE A 68 0.63 -2.54 12.36
C PHE A 68 1.82 -3.46 12.76
N PRO A 69 1.64 -4.80 12.85
CA PRO A 69 2.63 -5.74 13.37
C PRO A 69 4.05 -5.64 12.81
N THR A 70 4.20 -5.13 11.58
CA THR A 70 5.50 -4.97 10.92
C THR A 70 6.10 -3.56 11.05
N GLY A 71 5.50 -2.69 11.87
CA GLY A 71 5.97 -1.32 12.11
C GLY A 71 5.44 -0.28 11.11
N HIS A 72 4.51 -0.66 10.23
CA HIS A 72 3.91 0.26 9.25
C HIS A 72 2.68 0.95 9.83
N GLU A 73 2.52 2.26 9.65
CA GLU A 73 1.28 2.97 10.01
C GLU A 73 0.27 3.06 8.84
N PHE A 74 0.77 2.98 7.61
CA PHE A 74 0.00 3.17 6.39
C PHE A 74 0.50 2.27 5.26
N ALA A 75 -0.37 2.02 4.30
CA ALA A 75 -0.04 1.30 3.07
C ALA A 75 0.54 2.22 1.97
N PRO A 76 1.20 1.66 0.94
CA PRO A 76 1.63 0.27 0.83
C PRO A 76 2.86 -0.03 1.71
N ALA A 77 3.07 -1.30 2.08
CA ALA A 77 4.27 -1.71 2.83
C ALA A 77 5.56 -1.49 2.01
N HIS A 78 5.54 -1.91 0.75
CA HIS A 78 6.70 -1.82 -0.15
C HIS A 78 6.31 -1.35 -1.55
N PRO A 79 7.26 -0.79 -2.33
CA PRO A 79 7.10 -0.65 -3.78
C PRO A 79 6.66 -1.98 -4.42
N GLY A 80 5.75 -1.93 -5.38
CA GLY A 80 5.11 -3.10 -5.98
C GLY A 80 3.91 -3.66 -5.21
N CYS A 81 3.73 -3.36 -3.91
CA CYS A 81 2.53 -3.81 -3.18
C CYS A 81 1.31 -2.96 -3.56
N ARG A 82 0.12 -3.58 -3.49
CA ARG A 82 -1.19 -2.95 -3.76
C ARG A 82 -2.16 -3.04 -2.58
N CYS A 83 -1.63 -3.34 -1.40
CA CYS A 83 -2.39 -3.29 -0.15
C CYS A 83 -2.89 -1.87 0.17
N LEU A 84 -3.95 -1.81 0.98
CA LEU A 84 -4.58 -0.57 1.42
C LEU A 84 -4.79 -0.59 2.93
N VAL A 85 -4.93 0.61 3.50
CA VAL A 85 -5.47 0.82 4.85
C VAL A 85 -6.76 1.60 4.69
N TYR A 86 -7.85 1.10 5.28
CA TYR A 86 -9.18 1.69 5.15
C TYR A 86 -9.83 1.86 6.53
N PRO A 87 -10.73 2.84 6.70
CA PRO A 87 -11.47 3.00 7.94
C PRO A 87 -12.48 1.86 8.09
N ILE A 88 -12.60 1.34 9.31
CA ILE A 88 -13.67 0.41 9.66
C ILE A 88 -14.77 1.15 10.42
N GLN A 89 -16.02 0.73 10.22
CA GLN A 89 -17.16 1.18 11.02
C GLN A 89 -17.56 0.03 11.94
N ASP A 90 -17.75 0.33 13.23
CA ASP A 90 -18.32 -0.61 14.20
C ASP A 90 -19.79 -0.94 13.89
#